data_AF-A0A813VST2-F1
#
_entry.id   AF-A0A813VST2-F1
#
_cell.length_a   1.000
_cell.length_b   1.000
_cell.length_c   1.000
_cell.angle_alpha   90.00
_cell.angle_beta   90.00
_cell.angle_gamma   90.00
#
_symmetry.space_group_name_H-M   'P 1'
#
loop_
_entity.id
_entity.type
_entity.pdbx_description
1 polymer ?
#
loop_
_entity_poly.entity_id
_entity_poly.type
_entity_poly.pdbx_seq_one_letter_code
_entity_poly.pdbx_strand_id
1 'polypeptide(L)'
;MNHSKSHSNFQRGYFFSFFSIALTPTLSNTETMSIDYDILLNPSSYACGNMTVLIGYDLYGNDMDISSTLNYSDCCRWCQSNSSCVAYAWVLPTGGGTTSICYLKRNISSPTYDSRLVTVYI
;
A
#
# COMPACT_ATOMS: atom_id res chain seq x y z
N MET A 1 16.22 -21.65 43.95
CA MET A 1 17.07 -21.21 42.84
C MET A 1 16.27 -20.27 41.94
N ASN A 2 16.72 -19.03 41.76
CA ASN A 2 16.60 -18.29 40.52
C ASN A 2 17.75 -17.28 40.51
N HIS A 3 18.58 -17.39 39.48
CA HIS A 3 19.91 -16.81 39.41
C HIS A 3 19.91 -15.29 39.21
N SER A 4 20.89 -14.68 39.85
CA SER A 4 21.38 -13.30 39.79
C SER A 4 21.80 -12.83 38.38
N LYS A 5 21.66 -11.53 38.10
CA LYS A 5 22.83 -10.66 37.83
C LYS A 5 22.48 -9.17 37.95
N SER A 6 23.00 -8.57 39.01
CA SER A 6 23.29 -7.14 39.16
C SER A 6 24.60 -6.79 38.45
N HIS A 7 24.65 -5.68 37.71
CA HIS A 7 25.83 -4.87 37.40
C HIS A 7 25.32 -3.45 37.11
N SER A 8 25.37 -2.48 38.04
CA SER A 8 26.52 -1.68 38.52
C SER A 8 26.57 -0.28 37.88
N ASN A 9 26.37 0.73 38.74
CA ASN A 9 26.57 2.17 38.54
C ASN A 9 27.96 2.52 37.97
N PHE A 10 28.06 3.52 37.09
CA PHE A 10 29.20 4.46 37.08
C PHE A 10 28.91 5.74 36.27
N GLN A 11 28.67 6.86 36.99
CA GLN A 11 29.02 8.27 36.69
C GLN A 11 28.38 8.91 35.42
N ARG A 12 27.93 10.16 35.38
CA ARG A 12 28.52 11.38 35.95
C ARG A 12 27.49 12.50 35.75
N GLY A 13 27.17 13.24 36.81
CA GLY A 13 26.33 14.43 36.69
C GLY A 13 26.99 15.51 35.85
N TYR A 14 26.19 16.22 35.07
CA TYR A 14 26.45 17.61 34.68
C TYR A 14 25.11 18.35 34.64
N PHE A 15 24.90 19.17 35.67
CA PHE A 15 23.92 20.25 35.69
C PHE A 15 24.30 21.24 34.60
N PHE A 16 23.52 21.34 33.53
CA PHE A 16 23.47 22.55 32.71
C PHE A 16 22.02 22.87 32.37
N SER A 17 21.57 23.96 32.97
CA SER A 17 20.36 24.69 32.64
C SER A 17 20.33 25.02 31.16
N PHE A 18 19.40 24.43 30.41
CA PHE A 18 18.84 25.01 29.20
C PHE A 18 17.38 24.56 29.11
N PHE A 19 16.48 25.53 29.07
CA PHE A 19 15.09 25.34 28.69
C PHE A 19 15.08 24.89 27.22
N SER A 20 15.28 23.59 26.98
CA SER A 20 15.12 23.00 25.65
C SER A 20 13.63 22.82 25.44
N ILE A 21 12.99 23.80 24.80
CA ILE A 21 11.76 23.54 24.06
C ILE A 21 12.18 22.57 22.96
N ALA A 22 12.04 21.28 23.22
CA ALA A 22 12.04 20.30 22.15
C ALA A 22 10.83 20.65 21.28
N LEU A 23 11.09 21.35 20.17
CA LEU A 23 10.23 21.30 19.01
C LEU A 23 10.26 19.84 18.55
N THR A 24 9.42 19.03 19.18
CA THR A 24 8.93 17.83 18.52
C THR A 24 8.36 18.30 17.19
N PRO A 25 8.71 17.69 16.05
CA PRO A 25 7.83 17.82 14.91
C PRO A 25 6.51 17.20 15.38
N THR A 26 5.57 18.05 15.79
CA THR A 26 4.16 17.68 15.84
C THR A 26 3.85 17.32 14.40
N LEU A 27 3.80 16.02 14.12
CA LEU A 27 3.20 15.50 12.92
C LEU A 27 1.76 16.02 12.98
N SER A 28 1.54 17.14 12.30
CA SER A 28 0.23 17.76 12.18
C SER A 28 -0.66 16.68 11.60
N ASN A 29 -1.71 16.34 12.36
CA ASN A 29 -2.77 15.45 11.95
C ASN A 29 -3.46 16.03 10.71
N THR A 30 -2.87 15.79 9.55
CA THR A 30 -3.58 15.73 8.28
C THR A 30 -3.60 14.26 7.94
N GLU A 31 -4.58 13.55 8.50
CA GLU A 31 -5.11 12.33 7.89
C GLU A 31 -5.78 12.75 6.57
N THR A 32 -4.98 13.21 5.61
CA THR A 32 -5.38 13.22 4.23
C THR A 32 -5.56 11.76 3.87
N MET A 33 -6.81 11.38 3.59
CA MET A 33 -7.15 10.11 2.98
C MET A 33 -6.18 9.87 1.82
N SER A 34 -5.20 9.01 2.04
CA SER A 34 -4.22 8.60 1.06
C SER A 34 -4.93 7.66 0.08
N ILE A 35 -5.74 8.24 -0.82
CA ILE A 35 -5.92 7.62 -2.14
C ILE A 35 -4.50 7.34 -2.63
N ASP A 36 -4.17 6.08 -2.92
CA ASP A 36 -2.85 5.52 -3.27
C ASP A 36 -2.15 6.29 -4.42
N TYR A 37 -1.75 7.53 -4.17
CA TYR A 37 -1.11 8.42 -5.12
C TYR A 37 0.34 7.99 -5.37
N ASP A 38 0.88 7.11 -4.51
CA ASP A 38 2.13 6.40 -4.74
C ASP A 38 2.07 5.60 -6.06
N ILE A 39 0.89 5.12 -6.51
CA ILE A 39 0.76 4.37 -7.79
C ILE A 39 1.19 5.28 -8.95
N LEU A 40 0.91 6.57 -8.82
CA LEU A 40 1.22 7.61 -9.81
C LEU A 40 2.63 8.17 -9.68
N LEU A 41 3.17 8.20 -8.45
CA LEU A 41 4.47 8.81 -8.15
C LEU A 41 5.64 7.82 -8.21
N ASN A 42 5.40 6.53 -7.96
CA ASN A 42 6.44 5.52 -8.02
C ASN A 42 5.90 4.10 -8.31
N PRO A 43 5.56 3.79 -9.57
CA PRO A 43 5.11 2.45 -9.95
C PRO A 43 6.18 1.36 -9.71
N SER A 44 7.46 1.75 -9.53
CA SER A 44 8.58 0.82 -9.33
C SER A 44 8.83 0.40 -7.87
N SER A 45 8.22 1.05 -6.88
CA SER A 45 8.33 0.65 -5.46
C SER A 45 7.37 -0.48 -5.06
N TYR A 46 6.46 -0.87 -5.94
CA TYR A 46 5.56 -1.98 -5.69
C TYR A 46 6.28 -3.28 -5.98
N ALA A 47 6.01 -4.33 -5.19
CA ALA A 47 6.63 -5.67 -5.22
C ALA A 47 6.56 -6.42 -6.57
N CYS A 48 6.10 -5.73 -7.60
CA CYS A 48 5.77 -6.20 -8.90
C CYS A 48 6.59 -5.55 -10.03
N GLY A 49 7.49 -4.62 -9.74
CA GLY A 49 8.42 -4.08 -10.73
C GLY A 49 7.76 -3.15 -11.75
N ASN A 50 8.26 -3.12 -12.98
CA ASN A 50 7.78 -2.20 -14.02
C ASN A 50 6.54 -2.78 -14.71
N MET A 51 5.41 -2.09 -14.56
CA MET A 51 4.12 -2.52 -15.09
C MET A 51 3.45 -1.41 -15.90
N THR A 52 2.62 -1.83 -16.85
CA THR A 52 1.72 -0.90 -17.55
C THR A 52 0.48 -0.67 -16.69
N VAL A 53 0.17 0.59 -16.39
CA VAL A 53 -0.97 0.99 -15.56
C VAL A 53 -1.95 1.80 -16.40
N LEU A 54 -3.23 1.42 -16.36
CA LEU A 54 -4.33 2.17 -16.95
C LEU A 54 -5.24 2.70 -15.85
N ILE A 55 -5.25 4.02 -15.70
CA ILE A 55 -6.08 4.70 -14.71
C ILE A 55 -7.44 4.98 -15.32
N GLY A 56 -8.51 4.62 -14.60
CA GLY A 56 -9.87 4.86 -15.04
C GLY A 56 -10.35 3.90 -16.13
N TYR A 57 -9.72 2.73 -16.26
CA TYR A 57 -10.11 1.71 -17.24
C TYR A 57 -10.25 0.34 -16.59
N ASP A 58 -11.23 -0.41 -17.07
CA ASP A 58 -11.47 -1.83 -16.78
C ASP A 58 -11.20 -2.67 -18.03
N LEU A 59 -10.65 -3.86 -17.83
CA LEU A 59 -10.69 -4.94 -18.82
C LEU A 59 -11.93 -5.77 -18.53
N TYR A 60 -13.08 -5.32 -19.03
CA TYR A 60 -14.37 -5.91 -18.68
C TYR A 60 -14.39 -7.43 -18.92
N GLY A 61 -14.90 -8.16 -17.91
CA GLY A 61 -14.95 -9.63 -17.88
C GLY A 61 -13.59 -10.29 -17.63
N ASN A 62 -13.54 -11.60 -17.89
CA ASN A 62 -12.35 -12.45 -17.67
C ASN A 62 -11.82 -12.46 -16.22
N ASP A 63 -12.63 -12.02 -15.26
CA ASP A 63 -12.32 -12.13 -13.84
C ASP A 63 -12.21 -13.61 -13.48
N MET A 64 -11.07 -14.01 -12.92
CA MET A 64 -10.83 -15.38 -12.47
C MET A 64 -10.93 -15.51 -10.95
N ASP A 65 -10.69 -14.42 -10.22
CA ASP A 65 -10.81 -14.39 -8.77
C ASP A 65 -11.07 -12.96 -8.29
N ILE A 66 -11.68 -12.84 -7.11
CA ILE A 66 -12.02 -11.58 -6.46
C ILE A 66 -11.64 -11.62 -4.98
N SER A 67 -10.94 -10.59 -4.51
CA SER A 67 -10.61 -10.45 -3.09
C SER A 67 -10.86 -9.02 -2.62
N SER A 68 -11.55 -8.89 -1.50
CA SER A 68 -11.79 -7.61 -0.86
C SER A 68 -10.63 -7.24 0.05
N THR A 69 -10.36 -5.95 0.18
CA THR A 69 -9.41 -5.38 1.15
C THR A 69 -7.93 -5.63 0.83
N LEU A 70 -7.61 -6.06 -0.39
CA LEU A 70 -6.22 -6.06 -0.85
C LEU A 70 -5.82 -4.64 -1.27
N ASN A 71 -4.72 -4.15 -0.70
CA ASN A 71 -4.05 -2.99 -1.27
C ASN A 71 -3.48 -3.34 -2.65
N TYR A 72 -3.09 -2.32 -3.38
CA TYR A 72 -2.57 -2.46 -4.74
C TYR A 72 -1.39 -3.44 -4.85
N SER A 73 -0.46 -3.44 -3.89
CA SER A 73 0.71 -4.32 -3.89
C SER A 73 0.36 -5.80 -3.63
N ASP A 74 -0.66 -6.03 -2.81
CA ASP A 74 -1.17 -7.37 -2.50
C ASP A 74 -1.93 -7.97 -3.67
N CYS A 75 -2.75 -7.17 -4.38
CA CYS A 75 -3.34 -7.56 -5.67
C CYS A 75 -2.31 -8.12 -6.63
N CYS A 76 -1.17 -7.42 -6.69
CA CYS A 76 -0.15 -7.72 -7.65
C CYS A 76 0.58 -9.03 -7.34
N ARG A 77 1.01 -9.22 -6.09
CA ARG A 77 1.56 -10.50 -5.62
C ARG A 77 0.57 -11.65 -5.79
N TRP A 78 -0.71 -11.37 -5.57
CA TRP A 78 -1.76 -12.36 -5.75
C TRP A 78 -1.90 -12.76 -7.23
N CYS A 79 -1.86 -11.81 -8.16
CA CYS A 79 -1.82 -12.14 -9.58
C CYS A 79 -0.56 -12.94 -9.95
N GLN A 80 0.63 -12.55 -9.49
CA GLN A 80 1.87 -13.30 -9.74
C GLN A 80 1.85 -14.74 -9.19
N SER A 81 1.13 -14.98 -8.09
CA SER A 81 0.95 -16.33 -7.53
C SER A 81 -0.01 -17.21 -8.36
N ASN A 82 -0.73 -16.62 -9.30
CA ASN A 82 -1.67 -17.30 -10.20
C ASN A 82 -1.13 -17.29 -11.63
N SER A 83 -0.62 -18.41 -12.12
CA SER A 83 0.01 -18.50 -13.46
C SER A 83 -0.92 -18.17 -14.63
N SER A 84 -2.24 -18.22 -14.44
CA SER A 84 -3.23 -17.82 -15.45
C SER A 84 -3.60 -16.34 -15.38
N CYS A 85 -3.10 -15.58 -14.40
CA CYS A 85 -3.40 -14.17 -14.24
C CYS A 85 -2.44 -13.33 -15.08
N VAL A 86 -2.99 -12.43 -15.91
CA VAL A 86 -2.25 -11.59 -16.86
C VAL A 86 -2.46 -10.09 -16.61
N ALA A 87 -3.44 -9.75 -15.78
CA ALA A 87 -3.74 -8.39 -15.35
C ALA A 87 -4.60 -8.44 -14.08
N TYR A 88 -4.72 -7.32 -13.39
CA TYR A 88 -5.74 -7.15 -12.35
C TYR A 88 -6.40 -5.76 -12.44
N ALA A 89 -7.63 -5.67 -11.96
CA ALA A 89 -8.36 -4.41 -11.84
C ALA A 89 -8.60 -4.14 -10.34
N TRP A 90 -8.10 -3.00 -9.86
CA TRP A 90 -8.20 -2.58 -8.47
C TRP A 90 -9.23 -1.45 -8.34
N VAL A 91 -10.31 -1.72 -7.59
CA VAL A 91 -11.39 -0.76 -7.32
C VAL A 91 -11.00 0.13 -6.16
N LEU A 92 -11.01 1.43 -6.42
CA LEU A 92 -10.86 2.46 -5.41
C LEU A 92 -12.00 2.40 -4.39
N PRO A 93 -11.72 2.57 -3.09
CA PRO A 93 -12.77 2.67 -2.08
C PRO A 93 -13.78 3.79 -2.43
N THR A 94 -15.07 3.51 -2.34
CA THR A 94 -16.13 4.48 -2.66
C THR A 94 -16.90 4.93 -1.42
N GLY A 95 -17.41 6.17 -1.44
CA GLY A 95 -18.42 6.63 -0.48
C GLY A 95 -17.96 6.74 0.99
N GLY A 96 -16.67 7.00 1.23
CA GLY A 96 -16.10 7.07 2.58
C GLY A 96 -15.74 5.72 3.19
N GLY A 97 -15.95 4.61 2.46
CA GLY A 97 -15.40 3.32 2.83
C GLY A 97 -13.88 3.26 2.65
N THR A 98 -13.23 2.33 3.33
CA THR A 98 -11.79 2.06 3.22
C THR A 98 -11.48 0.77 2.47
N THR A 99 -12.51 0.05 2.03
CA THR A 99 -12.36 -1.25 1.38
C THR A 99 -12.18 -1.09 -0.12
N SER A 100 -11.01 -1.49 -0.61
CA SER A 100 -10.73 -1.72 -2.02
C SER A 100 -11.15 -3.14 -2.43
N ILE A 101 -11.32 -3.38 -3.73
CA ILE A 101 -11.58 -4.73 -4.26
C ILE A 101 -10.59 -5.02 -5.38
N CYS A 102 -10.04 -6.22 -5.36
CA CYS A 102 -9.14 -6.74 -6.37
C CYS A 102 -9.85 -7.75 -7.26
N TYR A 103 -9.76 -7.57 -8.58
CA TYR A 103 -10.23 -8.53 -9.58
C TYR A 103 -9.04 -9.04 -10.38
N LEU A 104 -8.71 -10.32 -10.25
CA LEU A 104 -7.68 -10.94 -11.10
C LEU A 104 -8.26 -11.25 -12.47
N LYS A 105 -7.54 -10.92 -13.54
CA LYS A 105 -7.96 -11.12 -14.93
C LYS A 105 -7.12 -12.22 -15.57
N ARG A 106 -7.78 -13.18 -16.21
CA ARG A 106 -7.11 -14.27 -16.97
C ARG A 106 -6.89 -13.97 -18.46
N ASN A 107 -7.37 -12.83 -18.94
CA ASN A 107 -7.20 -12.40 -20.33
C ASN A 107 -7.29 -10.88 -20.44
N ILE A 108 -6.65 -10.32 -21.45
CA ILE A 108 -6.67 -8.89 -21.79
C ILE A 108 -7.80 -8.64 -22.79
N SER A 109 -8.86 -7.95 -22.35
CA SER A 109 -9.95 -7.47 -23.22
C SER A 109 -9.73 -6.00 -23.62
N SER A 110 -10.63 -5.47 -24.47
CA SER A 110 -10.62 -4.05 -24.82
C SER A 110 -10.89 -3.20 -23.57
N PRO A 111 -10.02 -2.22 -23.26
CA PRO A 111 -10.24 -1.32 -22.13
C PRO A 111 -11.55 -0.54 -22.26
N THR A 112 -12.34 -0.51 -21.19
CA THR A 112 -13.57 0.27 -21.06
C THR A 112 -13.38 1.30 -19.94
N TYR A 113 -13.83 2.54 -20.14
CA TYR A 113 -13.65 3.58 -19.14
C TYR A 113 -14.52 3.33 -17.90
N ASP A 114 -13.89 3.26 -16.72
CA ASP A 114 -14.51 3.26 -15.40
C ASP A 114 -13.57 3.99 -14.43
N SER A 115 -13.95 5.20 -14.04
CA SER A 115 -13.12 6.07 -13.18
C SER A 115 -12.84 5.51 -11.78
N ARG A 116 -13.52 4.43 -11.38
CA ARG A 116 -13.33 3.79 -10.07
C ARG A 116 -12.19 2.76 -10.08
N LEU A 117 -11.66 2.44 -11.25
CA LEU A 117 -10.73 1.33 -11.46
C LEU A 117 -9.33 1.81 -11.84
N VAL A 118 -8.34 1.08 -11.34
CA VAL A 118 -6.98 1.10 -11.86
C VAL A 118 -6.67 -0.31 -12.36
N THR A 119 -6.43 -0.45 -13.66
CA THR A 119 -6.04 -1.71 -14.28
C THR A 119 -4.52 -1.77 -14.41
N VAL A 120 -3.95 -2.94 -14.15
CA VAL A 120 -2.51 -3.17 -14.20
C VAL A 120 -2.22 -4.45 -14.95
N TYR A 121 -1.30 -4.37 -15.91
CA TYR A 121 -0.80 -5.51 -16.67
C TYR A 121 0.40 -6.12 -15.96
N ILE A 122 0.43 -7.45 -15.92
CA ILE A 122 1.45 -8.26 -15.23
C ILE A 122 2.30 -9.00 -16.25
#